data_AF-A0A1D6H9R8-F1
#
_entry.id   AF-A0A1D6H9R8-F1
#
_cell.length_a   1.000
_cell.length_b   1.000
_cell.length_c   1.000
_cell.angle_alpha   90.00
_cell.angle_beta   90.00
_cell.angle_gamma   90.00
#
_symmetry.space_group_name_H-M   'P 1'
#
loop_
_entity.id
_entity.type
_entity.pdbx_description
1 polymer ?
#
loop_
_entity_poly.entity_id
_entity_poly.type
_entity_poly.pdbx_seq_one_letter_code
_entity_poly.pdbx_strand_id
1 'polypeptide(L)'
;MHMAVADKWIDLLKQSDETWKMGDIVHTLTNRRWLEKCVTYAESHDQALVGDKTIAFWLMDKDMYDFMALDRPSTPTIDRGIALHKMIRLITMGLGGEGYLNFMGNEFGHPEWIDFPRGPQRLPSGKFIPGNNNSYDKCRRRFDLTILGIMVCKSLIRQCNILSKNMNS
;
A
#
# COMPACT_ATOMS: atom_id res chain seq x y z
N MET A 1 -5.56 1.23 17.25
CA MET A 1 -4.95 1.26 15.90
C MET A 1 -4.95 2.69 15.41
N HIS A 2 -3.89 3.11 14.72
CA HIS A 2 -3.73 4.49 14.27
C HIS A 2 -4.28 4.66 12.84
N MET A 3 -5.61 4.68 12.71
CA MET A 3 -6.29 4.68 11.40
C MET A 3 -5.98 5.93 10.56
N ALA A 4 -5.79 7.08 11.21
CA ALA A 4 -5.58 8.38 10.56
C ALA A 4 -4.31 8.48 9.70
N VAL A 5 -3.33 7.60 9.93
CA VAL A 5 -2.06 7.59 9.19
C VAL A 5 -2.27 7.19 7.73
N ALA A 6 -3.11 6.18 7.49
CA ALA A 6 -3.36 5.67 6.15
C ALA A 6 -4.13 6.68 5.28
N ASP A 7 -5.11 7.38 5.87
CA ASP A 7 -5.85 8.44 5.18
C ASP A 7 -4.93 9.61 4.81
N LYS A 8 -4.02 9.98 5.72
CA LYS A 8 -3.04 11.05 5.47
C LYS A 8 -2.14 10.74 4.28
N TRP A 9 -1.68 9.50 4.13
CA TRP A 9 -0.87 9.11 2.96
C TRP A 9 -1.65 9.23 1.66
N ILE A 10 -2.92 8.78 1.63
CA ILE A 10 -3.77 8.94 0.45
C ILE A 10 -3.93 10.42 0.08
N ASP A 11 -4.20 11.28 1.06
CA ASP A 11 -4.41 12.71 0.81
C ASP A 11 -3.14 13.43 0.34
N LEU A 12 -1.96 12.96 0.75
CA LEU A 12 -0.67 13.44 0.24
C LEU A 12 -0.38 12.94 -1.18
N LEU A 13 -0.71 11.69 -1.49
CA LEU A 13 -0.51 11.08 -2.81
C LEU A 13 -1.43 11.68 -3.89
N LYS A 14 -2.54 12.32 -3.50
CA LYS A 14 -3.39 13.12 -4.41
C LYS A 14 -2.78 14.49 -4.76
N GLN A 15 -1.79 14.95 -4.01
CA GLN A 15 -1.13 16.25 -4.19
C GLN A 15 0.25 16.07 -4.83
N SER A 16 0.87 17.16 -5.28
CA SER A 16 2.23 17.10 -5.81
C SER A 16 3.26 17.02 -4.67
N ASP A 17 4.42 16.43 -4.95
CA ASP A 17 5.44 16.14 -3.93
C ASP A 17 5.98 17.41 -3.26
N GLU A 18 6.01 18.52 -3.99
CA GLU A 18 6.57 19.79 -3.53
C GLU A 18 5.70 20.44 -2.45
N THR A 19 4.41 20.09 -2.38
CA THR A 19 3.50 20.63 -1.37
C THR A 19 3.52 19.85 -0.06
N TRP A 20 4.32 18.77 0.02
CA TRP A 20 4.37 17.91 1.18
C TRP A 20 5.03 18.62 2.38
N LYS A 21 4.20 18.95 3.37
CA LYS A 21 4.65 19.53 4.64
C LYS A 21 5.14 18.43 5.57
N MET A 22 6.46 18.30 5.70
CA MET A 22 7.09 17.30 6.58
C MET A 22 6.65 17.44 8.04
N GLY A 23 6.42 18.68 8.51
CA GLY A 23 5.88 18.93 9.85
C GLY A 23 4.50 18.31 10.07
N ASP A 24 3.61 18.40 9.08
CA ASP A 24 2.27 17.80 9.15
C ASP A 24 2.35 16.27 9.15
N ILE A 25 3.27 15.69 8.36
CA ILE A 25 3.50 14.24 8.31
C ILE A 25 3.95 13.73 9.68
N VAL A 26 4.99 14.35 10.24
CA VAL A 26 5.53 13.98 11.55
C VAL A 26 4.48 14.18 12.64
N HIS A 27 3.71 15.27 12.58
CA HIS A 27 2.63 15.52 13.53
C HIS A 27 1.56 14.42 13.44
N THR A 28 1.07 14.06 12.25
CA THR A 28 0.09 12.97 12.12
C THR A 28 0.64 11.64 12.63
N LEU A 29 1.92 11.33 12.37
CA LEU A 29 2.54 10.08 12.83
C LEU A 29 2.73 10.03 14.36
N THR A 30 3.06 11.17 14.98
CA THR A 30 3.38 11.27 16.42
C THR A 30 2.21 11.69 17.30
N ASN A 31 1.09 12.15 16.71
CA ASN A 31 -0.11 12.54 17.42
C ASN A 31 -0.85 11.32 18.00
N ARG A 32 -0.32 10.79 19.10
CA ARG A 32 -0.89 9.67 19.86
C ARG A 32 -0.92 9.99 21.35
N ARG A 33 -1.81 9.32 22.07
CA ARG A 33 -1.89 9.45 23.54
C ARG A 33 -0.69 8.78 24.18
N TRP A 34 -0.04 9.50 25.10
CA TRP A 34 1.00 8.94 25.95
C TRP A 34 0.46 7.74 26.74
N LEU A 35 1.24 6.66 26.84
CA LEU A 35 0.91 5.36 27.48
C LEU A 35 -0.11 4.46 26.76
N GLU A 36 -0.69 4.88 25.64
CA GLU A 36 -1.58 4.03 24.85
C GLU A 36 -0.80 3.41 23.67
N LYS A 37 -0.50 2.10 23.77
CA LYS A 37 0.20 1.38 22.69
C LYS A 37 -0.65 1.40 21.43
N CYS A 38 -0.07 1.87 20.34
CA CYS A 38 -0.76 1.97 19.06
C CYS A 38 -0.06 1.18 17.96
N VAL A 39 -0.84 0.37 17.25
CA VAL A 39 -0.40 -0.31 16.03
C VAL A 39 -0.68 0.59 14.84
N THR A 40 0.33 0.82 14.02
CA THR A 40 0.29 1.68 12.83
C THR A 40 0.50 0.89 11.57
N TYR A 41 -0.01 1.41 10.47
CA TYR A 41 0.14 0.83 9.15
C TYR A 41 0.10 1.95 8.13
N ALA A 42 0.83 1.77 7.02
CA ALA A 42 0.88 2.77 5.95
C ALA A 42 -0.39 2.71 5.07
N GLU A 43 -0.90 1.51 4.86
CA GLU A 43 -2.11 1.24 4.08
C GLU A 43 -2.93 0.12 4.70
N SER A 44 -4.26 0.22 4.59
CA SER A 44 -5.22 -0.75 5.13
C SER A 44 -5.66 -1.77 4.09
N HIS A 45 -6.41 -2.78 4.54
CA HIS A 45 -7.09 -3.71 3.65
C HIS A 45 -8.20 -3.07 2.81
N ASP A 46 -8.86 -2.02 3.32
CA ASP A 46 -9.95 -1.32 2.61
C ASP A 46 -9.42 -0.65 1.34
N GLN A 47 -8.21 -0.09 1.42
CA GLN A 47 -7.52 0.55 0.29
C GLN A 47 -7.06 -0.45 -0.79
N ALA A 48 -7.02 -1.74 -0.43
CA ALA A 48 -6.75 -2.82 -1.38
C ALA A 48 -8.02 -3.38 -2.04
N LEU A 49 -9.22 -2.97 -1.62
CA LEU A 49 -10.48 -3.43 -2.21
C LEU A 49 -10.82 -2.67 -3.50
N VAL A 50 -11.72 -3.26 -4.30
CA VAL A 50 -12.27 -2.64 -5.50
C VAL A 50 -12.85 -1.26 -5.21
N GLY A 51 -12.38 -0.25 -5.95
CA GLY A 51 -12.84 1.13 -5.82
C GLY A 51 -11.85 2.07 -5.11
N ASP A 52 -10.79 1.53 -4.50
CA ASP A 52 -9.67 2.32 -4.01
C ASP A 52 -8.34 1.84 -4.63
N LYS A 53 -7.26 2.59 -4.40
CA LYS A 53 -5.92 2.33 -4.94
C LYS A 53 -4.94 2.12 -3.79
N THR A 54 -4.13 1.06 -3.89
CA THR A 54 -2.98 0.83 -3.00
C THR A 54 -1.92 1.93 -3.17
N ILE A 55 -1.04 2.10 -2.19
CA ILE A 55 0.06 3.09 -2.28
C ILE A 55 0.94 2.82 -3.50
N ALA A 56 1.22 1.54 -3.78
CA ALA A 56 1.97 1.13 -4.96
C ALA A 56 1.27 1.56 -6.25
N PHE A 57 -0.05 1.41 -6.33
CA PHE A 57 -0.84 1.81 -7.51
C PHE A 57 -0.98 3.33 -7.65
N TRP A 58 -1.04 4.08 -6.54
CA TRP A 58 -0.95 5.55 -6.56
C TRP A 58 0.37 6.06 -7.13
N LEU A 59 1.48 5.37 -6.83
CA LEU A 59 2.82 5.82 -7.19
C LEU A 59 3.26 5.39 -8.59
N MET A 60 2.85 4.20 -9.03
CA MET A 60 3.34 3.57 -10.26
C MET A 60 2.25 3.35 -11.32
N ASP A 61 0.97 3.38 -10.94
CA ASP A 61 -0.21 3.21 -11.80
C ASP A 61 -0.01 2.07 -12.84
N LYS A 62 -0.28 2.31 -14.12
CA LYS A 62 -0.11 1.31 -15.19
C LYS A 62 1.34 0.91 -15.48
N ASP A 63 2.32 1.75 -15.14
CA ASP A 63 3.72 1.50 -15.47
C ASP A 63 4.26 0.27 -14.71
N MET A 64 3.58 -0.13 -13.62
CA MET A 64 3.94 -1.33 -12.85
C MET A 64 3.82 -2.63 -13.66
N TYR A 65 3.01 -2.66 -14.73
CA TYR A 65 2.84 -3.87 -15.53
C TYR A 65 3.99 -4.08 -16.51
N ASP A 66 4.57 -3.00 -17.03
CA ASP A 66 5.52 -3.04 -18.14
C ASP A 66 6.98 -2.89 -17.69
N PHE A 67 7.23 -2.19 -16.58
CA PHE A 67 8.56 -1.71 -16.17
C PHE A 67 9.04 -2.22 -14.80
N MET A 68 8.36 -3.21 -14.22
CA MET A 68 8.81 -3.85 -12.97
C MET A 68 9.84 -4.97 -13.20
N ALA A 69 10.03 -5.38 -14.45
CA ALA A 69 10.96 -6.43 -14.84
C ALA A 69 12.41 -5.89 -14.91
N LEU A 70 13.38 -6.74 -14.60
CA LEU A 70 14.81 -6.40 -14.52
C LEU A 70 15.51 -6.20 -15.85
N ASP A 71 15.00 -6.90 -16.85
CA ASP A 71 15.55 -6.97 -18.20
C ASP A 71 15.30 -5.67 -18.97
N ARG A 72 14.46 -4.78 -18.43
CA ARG A 72 14.11 -3.50 -19.03
C ARG A 72 14.56 -2.34 -18.15
N PRO A 73 14.94 -1.20 -18.76
CA PRO A 73 15.24 0.00 -18.01
C PRO A 73 14.00 0.45 -17.23
N SER A 74 14.17 0.74 -15.93
CA SER A 74 13.16 1.37 -15.10
C SER A 74 12.86 2.78 -15.60
N THR A 75 11.60 3.18 -15.56
CA THR A 75 11.22 4.57 -15.82
C THR A 75 11.46 5.40 -14.55
N PRO A 76 11.69 6.72 -14.66
CA PRO A 76 11.80 7.60 -13.50
C PRO A 76 10.59 7.51 -12.55
N THR A 77 9.40 7.24 -13.09
CA THR A 77 8.17 7.01 -12.32
C THR A 77 8.28 5.78 -11.43
N ILE A 78 8.78 4.65 -11.96
CA ILE A 78 8.97 3.42 -11.20
C ILE A 78 10.04 3.60 -10.12
N ASP A 79 11.18 4.18 -10.46
CA ASP A 79 12.25 4.40 -9.48
C ASP A 79 11.80 5.31 -8.33
N ARG A 80 11.08 6.38 -8.65
CA ARG A 80 10.41 7.25 -7.66
C ARG A 80 9.39 6.47 -6.83
N GLY A 81 8.53 5.70 -7.48
CA GLY A 81 7.47 4.95 -6.79
C GLY A 81 8.02 3.91 -5.82
N ILE A 82 9.08 3.21 -6.20
CA ILE A 82 9.78 2.27 -5.33
C ILE A 82 10.40 3.00 -4.14
N ALA A 83 11.11 4.11 -4.38
CA ALA A 83 11.76 4.87 -3.33
C ALA A 83 10.74 5.42 -2.31
N LEU A 84 9.67 6.06 -2.80
CA LEU A 84 8.62 6.62 -1.94
C LEU A 84 7.86 5.53 -1.18
N HIS A 85 7.51 4.42 -1.83
CA HIS A 85 6.84 3.29 -1.17
C HIS A 85 7.68 2.76 0.01
N LYS A 86 9.00 2.66 -0.16
CA LYS A 86 9.94 2.28 0.89
C LYS A 86 10.01 3.31 2.01
N MET A 87 10.09 4.59 1.67
CA MET A 87 10.19 5.69 2.64
C MET A 87 8.92 5.81 3.48
N ILE A 88 7.74 5.78 2.87
CA ILE A 88 6.43 5.87 3.53
C ILE A 88 6.28 4.77 4.58
N ARG A 89 6.64 3.53 4.22
CA ARG A 89 6.53 2.40 5.15
C ARG A 89 7.56 2.49 6.26
N LEU A 90 8.79 2.89 5.95
CA LEU A 90 9.85 3.08 6.94
C LEU A 90 9.50 4.15 7.97
N ILE A 91 9.05 5.33 7.53
CA ILE A 91 8.71 6.43 8.44
C ILE A 91 7.46 6.10 9.26
N THR A 92 6.47 5.42 8.67
CA THR A 92 5.29 4.96 9.40
C THR A 92 5.66 3.96 10.48
N MET A 93 6.56 3.02 10.18
CA MET A 93 7.03 2.04 11.15
C MET A 93 7.90 2.67 12.25
N GLY A 94 8.74 3.65 11.91
CA GLY A 94 9.68 4.28 12.83
C GLY A 94 9.04 5.33 13.76
N LEU A 95 8.07 6.12 13.26
CA LEU A 95 7.45 7.22 14.02
C LEU A 95 6.01 6.92 14.45
N GLY A 96 5.31 6.01 13.78
CA GLY A 96 3.86 5.84 13.94
C GLY A 96 3.44 5.28 15.30
N GLY A 97 4.20 4.37 15.90
CA GLY A 97 3.74 3.65 17.10
C GLY A 97 4.67 2.58 17.62
N GLU A 98 4.16 1.79 18.56
CA GLU A 98 4.84 0.67 19.22
C GLU A 98 4.67 -0.66 18.47
N GLY A 99 3.87 -0.67 17.40
CA GLY A 99 3.67 -1.83 16.54
C GLY A 99 3.39 -1.42 15.10
N TYR A 100 3.74 -2.31 14.18
CA TYR A 100 3.50 -2.13 12.75
C TYR A 100 2.66 -3.28 12.20
N LEU A 101 1.66 -2.94 11.40
CA LEU A 101 0.81 -3.89 10.71
C LEU A 101 0.98 -3.70 9.20
N ASN A 102 0.99 -4.81 8.49
CA ASN A 102 1.02 -4.82 7.03
C ASN A 102 -0.02 -5.81 6.53
N PHE A 103 -0.90 -5.36 5.65
CA PHE A 103 -1.82 -6.25 4.97
C PHE A 103 -1.05 -7.11 3.96
N MET A 104 -1.38 -8.40 3.86
CA MET A 104 -0.67 -9.32 2.94
C MET A 104 -0.65 -8.75 1.51
N GLY A 105 0.36 -9.06 0.71
CA GLY A 105 0.58 -8.53 -0.64
C GLY A 105 1.07 -7.08 -0.73
N ASN A 106 0.72 -6.22 0.23
CA ASN A 106 1.17 -4.83 0.24
C ASN A 106 2.68 -4.74 0.56
N GLU A 107 3.26 -5.79 1.15
CA GLU A 107 4.69 -5.86 1.44
C GLU A 107 5.57 -5.73 0.19
N PHE A 108 5.07 -6.16 -0.96
CA PHE A 108 5.76 -6.12 -2.23
C PHE A 108 5.09 -5.21 -3.27
N GLY A 109 4.08 -4.44 -2.86
CA GLY A 109 3.28 -3.62 -3.77
C GLY A 109 2.50 -4.49 -4.76
N HIS A 110 1.72 -5.45 -4.27
CA HIS A 110 0.90 -6.33 -5.11
C HIS A 110 0.07 -5.48 -6.09
N PRO A 111 0.22 -5.72 -7.40
CA PRO A 111 -0.52 -4.97 -8.42
C PRO A 111 -1.99 -5.38 -8.44
N GLU A 112 -2.84 -4.48 -8.93
CA GLU A 112 -4.31 -4.62 -8.98
C GLU A 112 -4.99 -4.41 -7.61
N TRP A 113 -6.30 -4.67 -7.57
CA TRP A 113 -7.15 -4.59 -6.39
C TRP A 113 -7.78 -5.95 -6.10
N ILE A 114 -8.27 -6.12 -4.88
CA ILE A 114 -9.00 -7.28 -4.41
C ILE A 114 -10.49 -7.06 -4.70
N ASP A 115 -11.10 -7.99 -5.42
CA ASP A 115 -12.54 -8.04 -5.61
C ASP A 115 -13.04 -9.44 -5.28
N PHE A 116 -14.07 -9.52 -4.44
CA PHE A 116 -14.70 -10.78 -4.07
C PHE A 116 -15.79 -11.13 -5.07
N PRO A 117 -16.05 -12.42 -5.33
CA PRO A 117 -17.14 -12.85 -6.20
C PRO A 117 -18.47 -12.27 -5.68
N ARG A 118 -19.11 -11.44 -6.50
CA ARG A 118 -20.34 -10.72 -6.15
C ARG A 118 -21.32 -10.69 -7.32
N GLY A 119 -22.56 -11.05 -7.03
CA GLY A 119 -23.69 -10.87 -7.95
C GLY A 119 -24.12 -9.40 -8.07
N PRO A 120 -25.01 -9.08 -9.03
CA PRO A 120 -25.60 -7.75 -9.13
C PRO A 120 -26.43 -7.44 -7.87
N GLN A 121 -26.20 -6.26 -7.28
CA GLN A 121 -26.90 -5.80 -6.08
C GLN A 121 -27.71 -4.55 -6.38
N ARG A 122 -28.87 -4.40 -5.75
CA ARG A 122 -29.65 -3.16 -5.73
C ARG A 122 -29.59 -2.57 -4.33
N LEU A 123 -29.11 -1.34 -4.23
CA LEU A 123 -29.13 -0.60 -2.98
C LEU A 123 -30.58 -0.22 -2.61
N PRO A 124 -30.89 -0.02 -1.31
CA PRO A 124 -32.19 0.53 -0.88
C PRO A 124 -32.52 1.89 -1.50
N SER A 125 -31.49 2.63 -1.93
CA SER A 125 -31.60 3.90 -2.66
C SER A 125 -31.95 3.74 -4.16
N GLY A 126 -32.18 2.51 -4.65
CA GLY A 126 -32.49 2.21 -6.04
C GLY A 126 -31.27 2.14 -6.98
N LYS A 127 -30.06 2.47 -6.50
CA LYS A 127 -28.83 2.41 -7.29
C LYS A 127 -28.46 0.95 -7.59
N PHE A 128 -28.33 0.62 -8.88
CA PHE A 128 -27.86 -0.68 -9.35
C PHE A 128 -26.34 -0.74 -9.30
N ILE A 129 -25.80 -1.75 -8.63
CA ILE A 129 -24.37 -2.05 -8.59
C ILE A 129 -24.16 -3.31 -9.44
N PRO A 130 -23.52 -3.19 -10.62
CA PRO A 130 -23.21 -4.36 -11.44
C PRO A 130 -22.25 -5.28 -10.66
N GLY A 131 -22.57 -6.58 -10.64
CA GLY A 131 -21.71 -7.62 -10.06
C GLY A 131 -20.49 -7.90 -10.94
N ASN A 132 -19.61 -8.79 -10.49
CA ASN A 132 -18.43 -9.23 -11.24
C ASN A 132 -18.60 -10.64 -11.83
N ASN A 133 -19.83 -11.06 -12.11
CA ASN A 133 -20.17 -12.41 -12.59
C ASN A 133 -19.65 -13.55 -11.69
N ASN A 134 -19.56 -13.32 -10.37
CA ASN A 134 -18.96 -14.26 -9.42
C ASN A 134 -17.51 -14.64 -9.79
N SER A 135 -16.76 -13.70 -10.36
CA SER A 135 -15.36 -13.93 -10.74
C SER A 135 -14.46 -14.06 -9.51
N TYR A 136 -13.54 -15.01 -9.56
CA TYR A 136 -12.51 -15.25 -8.54
C TYR A 136 -11.14 -14.72 -8.95
N ASP A 137 -10.98 -14.13 -10.14
CA ASP A 137 -9.65 -13.74 -10.68
C ASP A 137 -8.91 -12.75 -9.76
N LYS A 138 -9.66 -11.82 -9.15
CA LYS A 138 -9.15 -10.79 -8.23
C LYS A 138 -9.24 -11.19 -6.76
N CYS A 139 -9.79 -12.37 -6.46
CA CYS A 139 -9.89 -12.91 -5.11
C CYS A 139 -8.67 -13.82 -4.78
N ARG A 140 -7.47 -13.40 -5.20
CA ARG A 140 -6.22 -14.15 -5.00
C ARG A 140 -5.04 -13.21 -4.82
N ARG A 141 -3.97 -13.72 -4.21
CA ARG A 141 -2.67 -13.04 -4.17
C ARG A 141 -1.68 -13.71 -5.11
N ARG A 142 -0.99 -12.88 -5.90
CA ARG A 142 0.05 -13.31 -6.83
C ARG A 142 1.42 -13.29 -6.16
N PHE A 143 1.64 -14.24 -5.25
CA PHE A 143 2.95 -14.45 -4.61
C PHE A 143 3.99 -15.01 -5.58
N ASP A 144 3.57 -15.51 -6.73
CA ASP A 144 4.45 -15.85 -7.84
C ASP A 144 5.29 -14.65 -8.29
N LEU A 145 4.76 -13.41 -8.24
CA LEU A 145 5.49 -12.19 -8.61
C LEU A 145 6.74 -11.93 -7.75
N THR A 146 6.72 -12.38 -6.49
CA THR A 146 7.85 -12.20 -5.57
C THR A 146 8.87 -13.32 -5.72
N ILE A 147 8.42 -14.52 -6.07
CA ILE A 147 9.24 -15.72 -6.26
C ILE A 147 9.95 -15.68 -7.62
N LEU A 148 9.24 -15.34 -8.70
CA LEU A 148 9.73 -15.30 -10.10
C LEU A 148 10.78 -14.22 -10.39
N GLY A 149 11.17 -13.41 -9.40
CA GLY A 149 12.34 -12.53 -9.55
C GLY A 149 12.10 -11.23 -10.29
N ILE A 150 10.88 -10.69 -10.25
CA ILE A 150 10.64 -9.26 -10.49
C ILE A 150 11.36 -8.51 -9.34
N MET A 151 12.64 -8.16 -9.53
CA MET A 151 13.57 -7.77 -8.44
C MET A 151 13.10 -6.55 -7.66
N VAL A 152 12.28 -5.69 -8.25
CA VAL A 152 11.71 -4.53 -7.56
C VAL A 152 10.90 -4.99 -6.34
N CYS A 153 10.04 -5.99 -6.51
CA CYS A 153 9.27 -6.63 -5.45
C CYS A 153 10.20 -7.29 -4.41
N LYS A 154 11.30 -7.94 -4.85
CA LYS A 154 12.32 -8.49 -3.94
C LYS A 154 13.03 -7.40 -3.13
N SER A 155 13.26 -6.21 -3.71
CA SER A 155 13.87 -5.09 -3.00
C SER A 155 12.96 -4.54 -1.91
N LEU A 156 11.64 -4.50 -2.17
CA LEU A 156 10.61 -4.12 -1.21
C LEU A 156 10.50 -5.15 -0.07
N ILE A 157 10.49 -6.45 -0.41
CA ILE A 157 10.47 -7.54 0.58
C ILE A 157 11.74 -7.57 1.42
N ARG A 158 12.91 -7.39 0.80
CA ARG A 158 14.19 -7.40 1.53
C ARG A 158 14.22 -6.32 2.59
N GLN A 159 13.71 -5.12 2.29
CA GLN A 159 13.56 -4.09 3.30
C GLN A 159 12.57 -4.49 4.40
N CYS A 160 11.38 -5.01 4.05
CA CYS A 160 10.42 -5.48 5.05
C CYS A 160 11.02 -6.52 6.00
N ASN A 161 11.79 -7.47 5.47
CA ASN A 161 12.43 -8.53 6.25
C ASN A 161 13.55 -7.99 7.14
N ILE A 162 14.34 -7.01 6.68
CA ILE A 162 15.36 -6.34 7.49
C ILE A 162 14.69 -5.59 8.65
N LEU A 163 13.63 -4.84 8.35
CA LEU A 163 12.89 -4.05 9.33
C LEU A 163 12.20 -4.94 10.38
N SER A 164 11.57 -6.05 9.96
CA SER A 164 10.95 -7.02 10.87
C SER A 164 11.96 -7.69 11.80
N LYS A 165 13.18 -7.97 11.33
CA LYS A 165 14.25 -8.54 12.17
C LYS A 165 14.73 -7.55 13.24
N ASN A 166 14.85 -6.27 12.91
CA ASN A 166 15.32 -5.24 13.85
C ASN A 166 14.29 -4.82 14.90
N MET A 167 12.99 -5.05 14.67
CA MET A 167 11.95 -4.77 15.66
C MET A 167 11.80 -5.87 16.72
N ASN A 168 12.28 -7.08 16.45
CA ASN A 168 12.17 -8.24 17.33
C ASN A 168 13.46 -8.54 18.13
N SER A 169 14.48 -7.67 18.01
CA SER A 169 15.76 -7.72 18.75
C SER A 169 15.82 -6.64 19.81
#